data_AF-A0A8S9KM98-F1
#
_entry.id   AF-A0A8S9KM98-F1
#
_cell.length_a   1.000
_cell.length_b   1.000
_cell.length_c   1.000
_cell.angle_alpha   90.00
_cell.angle_beta   90.00
_cell.angle_gamma   90.00
#
_symmetry.space_group_name_H-M   'P 1'
#
loop_
_entity.id
_entity.type
_entity.pdbx_description
1 polymer ?
#
loop_
_entity_poly.entity_id
_entity_poly.type
_entity_poly.pdbx_seq_one_letter_code
_entity_poly.pdbx_strand_id
1 'polypeptide(L)'
;MKTHQHQLIRISKRILYACDFCGLKRDTKYYHGSYICHQCDFVVHGLCIGLPRVISINRHDHRISFTYHIGPDYSKCGVCHQSISQHHGAYSCFVCPNYAVHSRCAIERDVWDGVELEGIPYVTEDMTPYKVVSDGLISHVSHVEHPLKLHKGNILYDHEWIRCEACRDPVGFDSVFVCEKCCFLLHQKCANLPMKKKFIVDTELYKLEVDNLRVASYCSECATLSDGFKYSSHDENRKVDVRCFSLFEPFVHAGHSHLLYFRKAYYRNSICDACMKMRHGIGRMSILSFYVVTKKRVVKAGVTFVKEN
;
A
#
# COMPACT_ATOMS: atom_id res chain seq x y z
N MET A 1 -16.98 10.31 -25.81
CA MET A 1 -15.89 10.56 -24.85
C MET A 1 -15.92 9.40 -23.86
N LYS A 2 -14.81 8.70 -23.57
CA LYS A 2 -14.87 7.39 -22.87
C LYS A 2 -15.65 7.41 -21.53
N THR A 3 -15.75 8.57 -20.88
CA THR A 3 -16.41 8.68 -19.58
C THR A 3 -17.82 9.30 -19.57
N HIS A 4 -18.19 10.07 -20.60
CA HIS A 4 -19.50 10.70 -20.69
C HIS A 4 -20.04 10.55 -22.11
N GLN A 5 -21.28 10.06 -22.23
CA GLN A 5 -21.85 9.64 -23.52
C GLN A 5 -22.24 10.83 -24.41
N HIS A 6 -22.71 11.93 -23.81
CA HIS A 6 -23.10 13.12 -24.55
C HIS A 6 -21.92 14.01 -24.93
N GLN A 7 -22.12 14.85 -25.94
CA GLN A 7 -21.13 15.84 -26.35
C GLN A 7 -20.92 16.89 -25.25
N LEU A 8 -19.66 17.13 -24.92
CA LEU A 8 -19.27 18.21 -24.02
C LEU A 8 -18.99 19.49 -24.80
N ILE A 9 -19.51 20.61 -24.29
CA ILE A 9 -19.30 21.95 -24.83
C ILE A 9 -18.33 22.70 -23.94
N ARG A 10 -17.29 23.29 -24.51
CA ARG A 10 -16.32 24.10 -23.77
C ARG A 10 -16.94 25.45 -23.38
N ILE A 11 -16.85 25.80 -22.10
CA ILE A 11 -17.25 27.11 -21.58
C ILE A 11 -16.04 28.05 -21.61
N SER A 12 -16.17 29.16 -22.35
CA SER A 12 -15.13 30.19 -22.44
C SER A 12 -15.09 31.13 -21.23
N LYS A 13 -16.20 31.23 -20.48
CA LYS A 13 -16.28 32.03 -19.25
C LYS A 13 -15.62 31.29 -18.07
N ARG A 14 -14.95 32.05 -17.21
CA ARG A 14 -14.51 31.53 -15.90
C ARG A 14 -15.72 31.46 -14.98
N ILE A 15 -15.99 30.27 -14.47
CA ILE A 15 -17.11 29.99 -13.56
C ILE A 15 -16.55 29.21 -12.37
N LEU A 16 -17.09 29.47 -11.19
CA LEU A 16 -16.78 28.72 -9.97
C LEU A 16 -17.89 27.70 -9.74
N TYR A 17 -17.55 26.41 -9.79
CA TYR A 17 -18.49 25.29 -9.64
C TYR A 17 -17.75 24.10 -9.03
N ALA A 18 -18.49 23.14 -8.46
CA ALA A 18 -17.90 21.86 -8.06
C ALA A 18 -17.84 20.96 -9.30
N CYS A 19 -16.64 20.53 -9.69
CA CYS A 19 -16.48 19.60 -10.79
C CYS A 19 -17.05 18.22 -10.44
N ASP A 20 -17.93 17.67 -11.27
CA ASP A 20 -18.58 16.38 -11.01
C ASP A 20 -17.60 15.21 -10.93
N PHE A 21 -16.46 15.32 -11.59
CA PHE A 21 -15.43 14.27 -11.54
C PHE A 21 -14.60 14.31 -10.26
N CYS A 22 -14.13 15.50 -9.84
CA CYS A 22 -13.15 15.62 -8.75
C CYS A 22 -13.67 16.27 -7.47
N GLY A 23 -14.90 16.80 -7.46
CA GLY A 23 -15.54 17.47 -6.33
C GLY A 23 -14.93 18.81 -5.93
N LEU A 24 -13.82 19.23 -6.55
CA LEU A 24 -13.13 20.48 -6.19
C LEU A 24 -13.85 21.69 -6.80
N LYS A 25 -14.07 22.71 -5.97
CA LYS A 25 -14.50 24.05 -6.39
C LYS A 25 -13.26 24.90 -6.66
N ARG A 26 -12.91 25.14 -7.94
CA ARG A 26 -11.72 25.93 -8.33
C ARG A 26 -11.99 26.84 -9.51
N ASP A 27 -11.21 27.91 -9.62
CA ASP A 27 -11.14 28.76 -10.82
C ASP A 27 -10.38 28.01 -11.94
N THR A 28 -10.89 28.10 -13.17
CA THR A 28 -10.57 27.24 -14.31
C THR A 28 -9.33 27.70 -15.08
N LYS A 29 -8.68 28.78 -14.62
CA LYS A 29 -7.44 29.34 -15.20
C LYS A 29 -6.34 28.29 -15.39
N TYR A 30 -6.23 27.31 -14.48
CA TYR A 30 -5.19 26.26 -14.50
C TYR A 30 -5.69 24.90 -15.00
N TYR A 31 -6.97 24.77 -15.37
CA TYR A 31 -7.63 23.48 -15.62
C TYR A 31 -7.99 23.22 -17.08
N HIS A 32 -7.40 23.97 -18.01
CA HIS A 32 -7.69 23.89 -19.45
C HIS A 32 -9.17 24.19 -19.78
N GLY A 33 -9.78 25.07 -18.97
CA GLY A 33 -11.18 25.49 -19.11
C GLY A 33 -12.18 24.52 -18.45
N SER A 34 -13.46 24.78 -18.69
CA SER A 34 -14.58 23.97 -18.21
C SER A 34 -15.35 23.42 -19.39
N TYR A 35 -15.97 22.28 -19.17
CA TYR A 35 -16.82 21.64 -20.15
C TYR A 35 -18.14 21.26 -19.51
N ILE A 36 -19.22 21.44 -20.24
CA ILE A 36 -20.58 21.15 -19.78
C ILE A 36 -21.30 20.22 -20.76
N CYS A 37 -22.09 19.32 -20.20
CA CYS A 37 -23.18 18.67 -20.90
C CYS A 37 -24.50 19.23 -20.37
N HIS A 38 -25.21 19.99 -21.20
CA HIS A 38 -26.52 20.53 -20.82
C HIS A 38 -27.57 19.44 -20.59
N GLN A 39 -27.47 18.30 -21.28
CA GLN A 39 -28.44 17.21 -21.16
C GLN A 39 -28.37 16.51 -19.79
N CYS A 40 -27.18 16.50 -19.18
CA CYS A 40 -26.95 15.84 -17.89
C CYS A 40 -26.70 16.82 -16.75
N ASP A 41 -26.75 18.13 -17.01
CA ASP A 41 -26.26 19.17 -16.09
C ASP A 41 -24.85 18.87 -15.54
N PHE A 42 -24.02 18.24 -16.37
CA PHE A 42 -22.71 17.74 -15.97
C PHE A 42 -21.63 18.77 -16.30
N VAL A 43 -20.85 19.19 -15.30
CA VAL A 43 -19.78 20.18 -15.43
C VAL A 43 -18.45 19.60 -14.96
N VAL A 44 -17.45 19.65 -15.84
CA VAL A 44 -16.14 19.03 -15.60
C VAL A 44 -15.00 19.98 -15.98
N HIS A 45 -13.93 19.95 -15.18
CA HIS A 45 -12.69 20.61 -15.54
C HIS A 45 -12.08 19.98 -16.79
N GLY A 46 -11.39 20.76 -17.63
CA GLY A 46 -10.66 20.23 -18.79
C GLY A 46 -9.64 19.14 -18.42
N LEU A 47 -8.88 19.33 -17.34
CA LEU A 47 -7.97 18.30 -16.79
C LEU A 47 -8.68 17.10 -16.12
N CYS A 48 -10.01 17.15 -16.01
CA CYS A 48 -10.80 16.01 -15.52
C CYS A 48 -11.42 15.21 -16.67
N ILE A 49 -11.30 15.69 -17.91
CA ILE A 49 -11.71 14.95 -19.10
C ILE A 49 -10.68 13.88 -19.43
N GLY A 50 -11.16 12.69 -19.78
CA GLY A 50 -10.31 11.59 -20.24
C GLY A 50 -9.47 10.95 -19.13
N LEU A 51 -9.79 11.22 -17.86
CA LEU A 51 -9.19 10.53 -16.74
C LEU A 51 -9.61 9.07 -16.68
N PRO A 52 -8.79 8.24 -16.01
CA PRO A 52 -8.92 6.81 -16.19
C PRO A 52 -10.18 6.25 -15.54
N ARG A 53 -10.64 5.12 -16.07
CA ARG A 53 -11.83 4.41 -15.60
C ARG A 53 -11.48 3.33 -14.60
N VAL A 54 -10.41 2.57 -14.84
CA VAL A 54 -9.96 1.49 -13.97
C VAL A 54 -8.46 1.62 -13.75
N ILE A 55 -8.02 1.70 -12.50
CA ILE A 55 -6.61 1.87 -12.17
C ILE A 55 -6.18 0.95 -11.03
N SER A 56 -4.87 0.85 -10.81
CA SER A 56 -4.26 0.21 -9.65
C SER A 56 -3.39 1.23 -8.94
N ILE A 57 -3.61 1.41 -7.63
CA ILE A 57 -2.87 2.35 -6.80
C ILE A 57 -1.96 1.61 -5.83
N ASN A 58 -0.95 2.28 -5.30
CA ASN A 58 -0.03 1.69 -4.31
C ASN A 58 -0.57 1.63 -2.87
N ARG A 59 -1.77 2.16 -2.62
CA ARG A 59 -2.45 2.12 -1.32
C ARG A 59 -3.50 1.02 -1.20
N HIS A 60 -3.69 0.21 -2.24
CA HIS A 60 -4.69 -0.84 -2.27
C HIS A 60 -4.32 -1.95 -3.24
N ASP A 61 -4.53 -3.21 -2.82
CA ASP A 61 -4.09 -4.37 -3.59
C ASP A 61 -4.99 -4.65 -4.82
N HIS A 62 -6.27 -4.27 -4.76
CA HIS A 62 -7.20 -4.47 -5.87
C HIS A 62 -7.25 -3.27 -6.82
N ARG A 63 -7.67 -3.53 -8.06
CA ARG A 63 -8.06 -2.46 -8.98
C ARG A 63 -9.26 -1.70 -8.42
N ILE A 64 -9.27 -0.40 -8.66
CA ILE A 64 -10.36 0.50 -8.31
C ILE A 64 -10.94 1.12 -9.58
N SER A 65 -12.26 1.32 -9.58
CA SER A 65 -13.00 1.83 -10.73
C SER A 65 -13.65 3.16 -10.38
N PHE A 66 -13.63 4.08 -11.34
CA PHE A 66 -14.26 5.38 -11.18
C PHE A 66 -15.78 5.27 -11.27
N THR A 67 -16.47 5.84 -10.28
CA THR A 67 -17.92 6.07 -10.25
C THR A 67 -18.21 7.55 -10.05
N TYR A 68 -19.30 8.04 -10.66
CA TYR A 68 -19.77 9.42 -10.47
C TYR A 68 -20.48 9.63 -9.13
N HIS A 69 -21.07 8.56 -8.60
CA HIS A 69 -21.81 8.58 -7.34
C HIS A 69 -21.45 7.31 -6.57
N ILE A 70 -20.83 7.49 -5.41
CA ILE A 70 -20.31 6.38 -4.62
C ILE A 70 -21.32 5.87 -3.58
N GLY A 71 -22.33 6.67 -3.24
CA GLY A 71 -23.34 6.33 -2.23
C GLY A 71 -22.90 6.64 -0.79
N PRO A 72 -23.77 6.40 0.20
CA PRO A 72 -23.58 6.84 1.58
C PRO A 72 -22.57 5.98 2.37
N ASP A 73 -22.31 4.75 1.95
CA ASP A 73 -21.50 3.77 2.71
C ASP A 73 -19.99 4.10 2.73
N TYR A 74 -19.56 5.07 1.92
CA TYR A 74 -18.17 5.43 1.72
C TYR A 74 -17.84 6.76 2.41
N SER A 75 -17.30 6.68 3.62
CA SER A 75 -17.11 7.85 4.47
C SER A 75 -15.73 8.51 4.35
N LYS A 76 -14.65 7.73 4.12
CA LYS A 76 -13.27 8.24 4.13
C LYS A 76 -12.45 7.76 2.94
N CYS A 77 -11.57 8.64 2.47
CA CYS A 77 -10.61 8.35 1.41
C CYS A 77 -9.45 7.49 1.91
N GLY A 78 -9.17 6.38 1.22
CA GLY A 78 -8.07 5.46 1.54
C GLY A 78 -6.66 6.01 1.31
N VAL A 79 -6.53 7.27 0.85
CA VAL A 79 -5.23 7.93 0.59
C VAL A 79 -5.02 9.15 1.49
N CYS A 80 -6.00 10.06 1.56
CA CYS A 80 -5.87 11.29 2.36
C CYS A 80 -6.63 11.23 3.70
N HIS A 81 -7.44 10.19 3.90
CA HIS A 81 -8.27 9.94 5.10
C HIS A 81 -9.30 11.03 5.41
N GLN A 82 -9.51 11.96 4.47
CA GLN A 82 -10.57 12.97 4.54
C GLN A 82 -11.90 12.40 4.03
N SER A 83 -12.99 13.06 4.42
CA SER A 83 -14.34 12.66 4.03
C SER A 83 -14.55 12.67 2.52
N ILE A 84 -15.22 11.66 1.99
CA ILE A 84 -15.66 11.62 0.58
C ILE A 84 -17.07 12.18 0.49
N SER A 85 -17.31 13.05 -0.49
CA SER A 85 -18.67 13.49 -0.81
C SER A 85 -19.37 12.41 -1.64
N GLN A 86 -20.55 11.97 -1.20
CA GLN A 86 -21.40 11.04 -1.95
C GLN A 86 -21.88 11.60 -3.31
N HIS A 87 -21.80 12.92 -3.49
CA HIS A 87 -22.31 13.65 -4.66
C HIS A 87 -21.25 13.90 -5.74
N HIS A 88 -20.02 13.46 -5.53
CA HIS A 88 -18.93 13.69 -6.47
C HIS A 88 -18.26 12.39 -6.86
N GLY A 89 -17.61 12.41 -8.03
CA GLY A 89 -16.88 11.27 -8.52
C GLY A 89 -15.77 10.83 -7.57
N ALA A 90 -15.60 9.51 -7.46
CA ALA A 90 -14.58 8.84 -6.66
C ALA A 90 -14.24 7.48 -7.29
N TYR A 91 -13.13 6.89 -6.87
CA TYR A 91 -12.80 5.52 -7.22
C TYR A 91 -13.18 4.59 -6.07
N SER A 92 -13.78 3.45 -6.39
CA SER A 92 -14.17 2.42 -5.42
C SER A 92 -13.60 1.06 -5.81
N CYS A 93 -13.33 0.23 -4.79
CA CYS A 93 -13.04 -1.19 -5.02
C CYS A 93 -14.34 -1.98 -5.07
N PHE A 94 -14.45 -2.93 -6.02
CA PHE A 94 -15.56 -3.88 -6.07
C PHE A 94 -15.37 -5.07 -5.13
N VAL A 95 -14.12 -5.44 -4.83
CA VAL A 95 -13.77 -6.59 -3.97
C VAL A 95 -13.82 -6.20 -2.49
N CYS A 96 -13.30 -5.02 -2.15
CA CYS A 96 -13.26 -4.53 -0.79
C CYS A 96 -14.43 -3.56 -0.53
N PRO A 97 -15.44 -3.96 0.26
CA PRO A 97 -16.56 -3.08 0.58
C PRO A 97 -16.06 -1.82 1.29
N ASN A 98 -16.70 -0.69 1.01
CA ASN A 98 -16.42 0.62 1.62
C ASN A 98 -15.01 1.18 1.38
N TYR A 99 -14.18 0.56 0.52
CA TYR A 99 -12.91 1.16 0.10
C TYR A 99 -13.13 2.16 -1.04
N ALA A 100 -12.78 3.42 -0.78
CA ALA A 100 -12.93 4.50 -1.73
C ALA A 100 -11.78 5.50 -1.67
N VAL A 101 -11.53 6.16 -2.79
CA VAL A 101 -10.47 7.16 -2.94
C VAL A 101 -11.02 8.34 -3.72
N HIS A 102 -10.76 9.57 -3.25
CA HIS A 102 -11.09 10.77 -4.04
C HIS A 102 -10.45 10.67 -5.42
N SER A 103 -11.17 11.11 -6.46
CA SER A 103 -10.67 11.05 -7.84
C SER A 103 -9.33 11.74 -8.07
N ARG A 104 -9.00 12.76 -7.27
CA ARG A 104 -7.70 13.44 -7.32
C ARG A 104 -6.61 12.66 -6.63
N CYS A 105 -6.88 12.15 -5.43
CA CYS A 105 -5.94 11.31 -4.68
C CYS A 105 -5.55 10.07 -5.49
N ALA A 106 -6.52 9.46 -6.16
CA ALA A 106 -6.34 8.26 -6.94
C ALA A 106 -5.37 8.42 -8.13
N ILE A 107 -5.23 9.64 -8.68
CA ILE A 107 -4.40 9.92 -9.86
C ILE A 107 -3.14 10.74 -9.53
N GLU A 108 -2.81 10.92 -8.25
CA GLU A 108 -1.55 11.57 -7.89
C GLU A 108 -0.37 10.71 -8.35
N ARG A 109 0.71 11.35 -8.81
CA ARG A 109 1.85 10.67 -9.44
C ARG A 109 2.59 9.71 -8.50
N ASP A 110 2.47 9.90 -7.20
CA ASP A 110 3.03 9.04 -6.16
C ASP A 110 2.04 7.99 -5.63
N VAL A 111 0.84 7.93 -6.22
CA VAL A 111 -0.22 6.97 -5.87
C VAL A 111 -0.52 6.02 -7.04
N TRP A 112 -0.49 6.54 -8.27
CA TRP A 112 -0.80 5.81 -9.49
C TRP A 112 0.32 5.92 -10.52
N ASP A 113 0.57 4.81 -11.21
CA ASP A 113 1.63 4.62 -12.22
C ASP A 113 1.30 5.25 -13.59
N GLY A 114 0.10 5.79 -13.77
CA GLY A 114 -0.34 6.38 -15.05
C GLY A 114 -0.94 5.36 -16.03
N VAL A 115 -1.11 4.10 -15.65
CA VAL A 115 -1.65 3.04 -16.51
C VAL A 115 -3.17 2.88 -16.35
N GLU A 116 -3.90 3.06 -17.45
CA GLU A 116 -5.34 2.73 -17.56
C GLU A 116 -5.51 1.22 -17.75
N LEU A 117 -6.44 0.62 -16.99
CA LEU A 117 -6.67 -0.82 -16.94
C LEU A 117 -8.07 -1.23 -17.41
N GLU A 118 -8.90 -0.28 -17.87
CA GLU A 118 -10.20 -0.58 -18.46
C GLU A 118 -10.04 -1.50 -19.69
N GLY A 119 -10.80 -2.61 -19.70
CA GLY A 119 -10.73 -3.61 -20.77
C GLY A 119 -9.50 -4.52 -20.73
N ILE A 120 -8.53 -4.28 -19.85
CA ILE A 120 -7.38 -5.17 -19.65
C ILE A 120 -7.79 -6.30 -18.70
N PRO A 121 -7.69 -7.59 -19.07
CA PRO A 121 -8.00 -8.68 -18.17
C PRO A 121 -7.17 -8.61 -16.87
N TYR A 122 -7.74 -9.12 -15.79
CA TYR A 122 -6.96 -9.34 -14.57
C TYR A 122 -6.13 -10.62 -14.78
N VAL A 123 -4.85 -10.47 -15.11
CA VAL A 123 -3.96 -11.62 -15.24
C VAL A 123 -3.52 -12.05 -13.85
N THR A 124 -4.04 -13.20 -13.38
CA THR A 124 -3.52 -13.90 -12.21
C THR A 124 -2.28 -14.68 -12.64
N GLU A 125 -1.17 -14.00 -12.91
CA GLU A 125 0.13 -14.70 -12.78
C GLU A 125 0.18 -15.26 -11.35
N ASP A 126 0.75 -16.44 -11.13
CA ASP A 126 0.77 -17.09 -9.81
C ASP A 126 1.49 -16.21 -8.78
N MET A 127 0.71 -15.33 -8.13
CA MET A 127 1.19 -14.39 -7.12
C MET A 127 1.46 -15.09 -5.80
N THR A 128 1.08 -16.37 -5.66
CA THR A 128 1.26 -17.11 -4.42
C THR A 128 2.65 -17.73 -4.39
N PRO A 129 3.36 -17.66 -3.25
CA PRO A 129 4.71 -18.20 -3.13
C PRO A 129 4.68 -19.72 -2.80
N TYR A 130 3.54 -20.40 -2.93
CA TYR A 130 3.44 -21.83 -2.64
C TYR A 130 2.31 -22.52 -3.41
N LYS A 131 2.44 -23.84 -3.52
CA LYS A 131 1.38 -24.74 -3.97
C LYS A 131 0.85 -25.56 -2.80
N VAL A 132 -0.47 -25.76 -2.74
CA VAL A 132 -1.08 -26.64 -1.74
C VAL A 132 -0.83 -28.09 -2.15
N VAL A 133 -0.23 -28.87 -1.26
CA VAL A 133 0.02 -30.31 -1.47
C VAL A 133 -1.14 -31.12 -0.89
N SER A 134 -1.59 -30.77 0.31
CA SER A 134 -2.77 -31.32 0.98
C SER A 134 -3.20 -30.38 2.13
N ASP A 135 -4.24 -30.75 2.88
CA ASP A 135 -4.77 -29.92 3.97
C ASP A 135 -3.69 -29.55 5.00
N GLY A 136 -3.39 -28.25 5.07
CA GLY A 136 -2.36 -27.72 5.96
C GLY A 136 -0.92 -28.03 5.52
N LEU A 137 -0.69 -28.51 4.30
CA LEU A 137 0.63 -28.85 3.78
C LEU A 137 0.92 -28.11 2.47
N ILE A 138 2.01 -27.34 2.42
CA ILE A 138 2.37 -26.51 1.27
C ILE A 138 3.77 -26.81 0.74
N SER A 139 3.97 -26.64 -0.56
CA SER A 139 5.29 -26.60 -1.20
C SER A 139 5.65 -25.14 -1.47
N HIS A 140 6.54 -24.56 -0.68
CA HIS A 140 6.87 -23.13 -0.73
C HIS A 140 8.11 -22.86 -1.61
N VAL A 141 8.14 -21.78 -2.37
CA VAL A 141 9.22 -21.46 -3.33
C VAL A 141 10.59 -21.29 -2.68
N SER A 142 10.64 -20.92 -1.40
CA SER A 142 11.88 -20.80 -0.62
C SER A 142 12.35 -22.13 -0.02
N HIS A 143 11.54 -23.19 -0.06
CA HIS A 143 11.87 -24.49 0.49
C HIS A 143 11.10 -25.56 -0.28
N VAL A 144 11.61 -25.90 -1.46
CA VAL A 144 10.95 -26.79 -2.43
C VAL A 144 11.28 -28.26 -2.18
N GLU A 145 12.34 -28.53 -1.42
CA GLU A 145 12.84 -29.88 -1.16
C GLU A 145 11.85 -30.68 -0.31
N HIS A 146 11.18 -30.00 0.63
CA HIS A 146 10.24 -30.61 1.56
C HIS A 146 8.99 -29.74 1.75
N PRO A 147 7.81 -30.37 1.84
CA PRO A 147 6.61 -29.63 2.14
C PRO A 147 6.63 -29.09 3.58
N LEU A 148 6.03 -27.92 3.78
CA LEU A 148 5.86 -27.28 5.07
C LEU A 148 4.46 -27.56 5.62
N LYS A 149 4.39 -27.97 6.88
CA LYS A 149 3.14 -28.28 7.59
C LYS A 149 2.71 -27.11 8.46
N LEU A 150 1.42 -26.80 8.44
CA LEU A 150 0.81 -25.75 9.24
C LEU A 150 0.64 -26.20 10.69
N HIS A 151 1.23 -25.45 11.61
CA HIS A 151 1.00 -25.52 13.03
C HIS A 151 0.24 -24.26 13.46
N LYS A 152 -0.96 -24.43 14.04
CA LYS A 152 -1.78 -23.32 14.52
C LYS A 152 -1.24 -22.81 15.87
N GLY A 153 -1.40 -21.51 16.13
CA GLY A 153 -0.76 -20.67 17.17
C GLY A 153 -0.92 -21.03 18.66
N ASN A 154 -1.00 -22.32 19.01
CA ASN A 154 -1.09 -22.82 20.38
C ASN A 154 0.14 -23.64 20.80
N ILE A 155 1.18 -23.70 19.95
CA ILE A 155 2.43 -24.38 20.26
C ILE A 155 3.40 -23.34 20.83
N LEU A 156 3.71 -23.48 22.12
CA LEU A 156 4.79 -22.72 22.74
C LEU A 156 6.12 -23.21 22.17
N TYR A 157 6.69 -22.45 21.25
CA TYR A 157 8.12 -22.54 20.98
C TYR A 157 8.81 -21.81 22.13
N ASP A 158 9.43 -22.56 23.05
CA ASP A 158 9.94 -22.12 24.37
C ASP A 158 11.06 -21.05 24.33
N HIS A 159 11.26 -20.39 23.20
CA HIS A 159 12.59 -19.98 22.81
C HIS A 159 12.59 -18.78 21.87
N GLU A 160 13.05 -17.63 22.40
CA GLU A 160 13.31 -16.37 21.69
C GLU A 160 14.30 -16.50 20.50
N TRP A 161 14.91 -17.68 20.32
CA TRP A 161 15.88 -17.96 19.27
C TRP A 161 15.26 -18.53 17.99
N ILE A 162 14.03 -19.06 18.01
CA ILE A 162 13.38 -19.55 16.78
C ILE A 162 12.78 -18.35 16.05
N ARG A 163 13.32 -18.08 14.86
CA ARG A 163 12.96 -16.95 14.01
C ARG A 163 12.39 -17.43 12.69
N CYS A 164 11.45 -16.67 12.16
CA CYS A 164 10.96 -16.89 10.81
C CYS A 164 12.08 -16.63 9.78
N GLU A 165 12.25 -17.51 8.81
CA GLU A 165 13.25 -17.35 7.74
C GLU A 165 12.98 -16.12 6.86
N ALA A 166 11.72 -15.70 6.72
CA ALA A 166 11.36 -14.52 5.94
C ALA A 166 11.61 -13.19 6.68
N CYS A 167 10.96 -12.96 7.83
CA CYS A 167 11.02 -11.66 8.50
C CYS A 167 12.07 -11.57 9.61
N ARG A 168 12.66 -12.70 10.02
CA ARG A 168 13.64 -12.81 11.12
C ARG A 168 13.09 -12.40 12.49
N ASP A 169 11.79 -12.17 12.61
CA ASP A 169 11.15 -11.94 13.91
C ASP A 169 10.93 -13.28 14.63
N PRO A 170 10.89 -13.29 15.97
CA PRO A 170 10.56 -14.47 16.75
C PRO A 170 9.17 -15.02 16.39
N VAL A 171 9.00 -16.34 16.54
CA VAL A 171 7.73 -17.01 16.23
C VAL A 171 6.61 -16.64 17.20
N GLY A 172 6.90 -16.63 18.50
CA GLY A 172 5.90 -16.34 19.54
C GLY A 172 4.70 -17.30 19.44
N PHE A 173 3.50 -16.72 19.39
CA PHE A 173 2.21 -17.43 19.30
C PHE A 173 1.61 -17.45 17.88
N ASP A 174 2.36 -17.00 16.87
CA ASP A 174 1.85 -16.95 15.51
C ASP A 174 1.66 -18.38 14.95
N SER A 175 0.69 -18.54 14.06
CA SER A 175 0.59 -19.78 13.27
C SER A 175 1.77 -19.84 12.29
N VAL A 176 2.35 -21.02 12.11
CA VAL A 176 3.59 -21.23 11.36
C VAL A 176 3.53 -22.42 10.42
N PHE A 177 4.26 -22.31 9.31
CA PHE A 177 4.58 -23.41 8.43
C PHE A 177 5.99 -23.93 8.76
N VAL A 178 6.10 -25.22 9.07
CA VAL A 178 7.33 -25.86 9.54
C VAL A 178 7.69 -27.03 8.65
N CYS A 179 8.97 -27.15 8.31
CA CYS A 179 9.50 -28.38 7.74
C CYS A 179 9.83 -29.37 8.87
N GLU A 180 9.28 -30.58 8.85
CA GLU A 180 9.57 -31.60 9.88
C GLU A 180 10.99 -32.22 9.70
N LYS A 181 11.65 -31.96 8.57
CA LYS A 181 12.97 -32.52 8.23
C LYS A 181 14.12 -31.50 8.32
N CYS A 182 13.82 -30.22 8.23
CA CYS A 182 14.80 -29.13 8.19
C CYS A 182 14.49 -28.11 9.29
N CYS A 183 15.51 -27.38 9.74
CA CYS A 183 15.31 -26.20 10.60
C CYS A 183 14.78 -25.00 9.77
N PHE A 184 13.66 -25.18 9.09
CA PHE A 184 13.04 -24.18 8.23
C PHE A 184 11.63 -23.86 8.71
N LEU A 185 11.34 -22.57 8.92
CA LEU A 185 10.07 -22.11 9.46
C LEU A 185 9.67 -20.75 8.87
N LEU A 186 8.39 -20.62 8.54
CA LEU A 186 7.76 -19.36 8.16
C LEU A 186 6.55 -19.06 9.04
N HIS A 187 6.35 -17.80 9.45
CA HIS A 187 5.02 -17.38 9.90
C HIS A 187 4.01 -17.61 8.76
N GLN A 188 2.77 -17.93 9.11
CA GLN A 188 1.70 -18.08 8.12
C GLN A 188 1.58 -16.83 7.24
N LYS A 189 1.66 -15.62 7.83
CA LYS A 189 1.66 -14.35 7.09
C LYS A 189 2.85 -14.23 6.13
N CYS A 190 4.03 -14.70 6.53
CA CYS A 190 5.24 -14.68 5.72
C CYS A 190 5.20 -15.68 4.57
N ALA A 191 4.64 -16.87 4.80
CA ALA A 191 4.39 -17.86 3.75
C ALA A 191 3.33 -17.39 2.74
N ASN A 192 2.53 -16.38 3.05
CA ASN A 192 1.53 -15.81 2.15
C ASN A 192 1.99 -14.49 1.48
N LEU A 193 3.28 -14.14 1.58
CA LEU A 193 3.80 -12.94 0.95
C LEU A 193 3.68 -13.05 -0.59
N PRO A 194 3.04 -12.08 -1.26
CA PRO A 194 2.84 -12.16 -2.71
C PRO A 194 4.15 -12.06 -3.48
N MET A 195 4.29 -12.82 -4.57
CA MET A 195 5.49 -12.81 -5.40
C MET A 195 5.75 -11.46 -6.08
N LYS A 196 4.69 -10.67 -6.34
CA LYS A 196 4.76 -9.31 -6.87
C LYS A 196 3.78 -8.42 -6.12
N LYS A 197 4.22 -7.24 -5.66
CA LYS A 197 3.35 -6.27 -4.95
C LYS A 197 3.86 -4.84 -5.12
N LYS A 198 2.94 -3.86 -5.13
CA LYS A 198 3.29 -2.43 -5.08
C LYS A 198 3.68 -2.03 -3.66
N PHE A 199 4.73 -1.24 -3.53
CA PHE A 199 5.15 -0.73 -2.22
C PHE A 199 4.36 0.53 -1.86
N ILE A 200 4.00 0.73 -0.60
CA ILE A 200 3.10 1.83 -0.21
C ILE A 200 3.61 3.25 -0.54
N VAL A 201 4.91 3.42 -0.75
CA VAL A 201 5.56 4.71 -1.11
C VAL A 201 6.05 4.76 -2.56
N ASP A 202 5.75 3.75 -3.37
CA ASP A 202 6.22 3.64 -4.75
C ASP A 202 5.10 3.13 -5.66
N THR A 203 5.04 3.58 -6.90
CA THR A 203 4.03 3.11 -7.86
C THR A 203 4.47 1.86 -8.62
N GLU A 204 5.77 1.54 -8.55
CA GLU A 204 6.35 0.36 -9.20
C GLU A 204 5.98 -0.96 -8.50
N LEU A 205 5.99 -2.05 -9.27
CA LEU A 205 5.87 -3.41 -8.76
C LEU A 205 7.23 -3.92 -8.29
N TYR A 206 7.25 -4.47 -7.07
CA TYR A 206 8.41 -5.12 -6.51
C TYR A 206 8.22 -6.63 -6.53
N LYS A 207 9.31 -7.37 -6.72
CA LYS A 207 9.34 -8.83 -6.74
C LYS A 207 9.88 -9.35 -5.41
N LEU A 208 9.27 -10.41 -4.86
CA LEU A 208 9.77 -11.09 -3.68
C LEU A 208 11.04 -11.90 -4.04
N GLU A 209 12.13 -11.62 -3.33
CA GLU A 209 13.38 -12.36 -3.30
C GLU A 209 13.39 -13.26 -2.06
N VAL A 210 13.48 -14.58 -2.29
CA VAL A 210 13.50 -15.62 -1.24
C VAL A 210 14.86 -16.31 -1.13
N ASP A 211 15.94 -15.64 -1.56
CA ASP A 211 17.25 -16.25 -1.81
C ASP A 211 17.76 -17.12 -0.63
N ASN A 212 18.01 -18.40 -0.93
CA ASN A 212 18.49 -19.40 0.02
C ASN A 212 19.97 -19.22 0.38
N LEU A 213 20.72 -18.37 -0.35
CA LEU A 213 22.13 -18.12 -0.08
C LEU A 213 22.39 -17.17 1.11
N ARG A 214 21.33 -16.64 1.73
CA ARG A 214 21.39 -15.79 2.95
C ARG A 214 22.33 -14.60 2.83
N VAL A 215 22.44 -14.01 1.64
CA VAL A 215 23.28 -12.83 1.45
C VAL A 215 22.61 -11.63 2.13
N ALA A 216 23.20 -11.19 3.24
CA ALA A 216 22.72 -10.03 3.97
C ALA A 216 22.80 -8.78 3.10
N SER A 217 21.75 -7.95 3.09
CA SER A 217 21.77 -6.67 2.37
C SER A 217 21.03 -5.59 3.15
N TYR A 218 21.37 -4.34 2.84
CA TYR A 218 20.74 -3.19 3.47
C TYR A 218 19.33 -3.00 2.91
N CYS A 219 18.38 -2.73 3.80
CA CYS A 219 17.07 -2.24 3.41
C CYS A 219 17.15 -0.76 3.00
N SER A 220 16.66 -0.43 1.81
CA SER A 220 16.62 0.96 1.29
C SER A 220 15.79 1.92 2.16
N GLU A 221 14.90 1.40 3.01
CA GLU A 221 14.00 2.19 3.84
C GLU A 221 14.53 2.46 5.24
N CYS A 222 14.87 1.40 5.97
CA CYS A 222 15.32 1.51 7.35
C CYS A 222 16.85 1.49 7.51
N ALA A 223 17.61 1.30 6.41
CA ALA A 223 19.07 1.17 6.39
C ALA A 223 19.62 0.08 7.33
N THR A 224 18.78 -0.87 7.75
CA THR A 224 19.18 -2.00 8.58
C THR A 224 19.61 -3.16 7.69
N LEU A 225 20.65 -3.87 8.11
CA LEU A 225 21.10 -5.09 7.45
C LEU A 225 20.14 -6.23 7.77
N SER A 226 19.73 -6.97 6.75
CA SER A 226 18.87 -8.15 6.90
C SER A 226 19.28 -9.28 5.97
N ASP A 227 19.24 -10.48 6.51
CA ASP A 227 19.44 -11.76 5.82
C ASP A 227 18.12 -12.52 5.58
N GLY A 228 16.97 -11.88 5.88
CA GLY A 228 15.65 -12.41 5.56
C GLY A 228 15.22 -12.12 4.11
N PHE A 229 13.96 -12.40 3.81
CA PHE A 229 13.35 -12.12 2.51
C PHE A 229 13.28 -10.63 2.24
N LYS A 230 13.26 -10.28 0.95
CA LYS A 230 13.28 -8.89 0.48
C LYS A 230 12.35 -8.71 -0.70
N TYR A 231 11.92 -7.49 -0.93
CA TYR A 231 11.29 -7.08 -2.17
C TYR A 231 12.25 -6.18 -2.95
N SER A 232 12.45 -6.48 -4.22
CA SER A 232 13.30 -5.70 -5.12
C SER A 232 12.52 -5.04 -6.24
N SER A 233 12.90 -3.81 -6.58
CA SER A 233 12.42 -3.11 -7.76
C SER A 233 12.87 -3.85 -9.03
N HIS A 234 12.21 -3.57 -10.16
CA HIS A 234 12.54 -4.20 -11.44
C HIS A 234 14.00 -4.01 -11.87
N ASP A 235 14.59 -2.86 -11.54
CA ASP A 235 15.99 -2.53 -11.83
C ASP A 235 16.97 -3.00 -10.73
N GLU A 236 16.47 -3.68 -9.70
CA GLU A 236 17.18 -4.15 -8.51
C GLU A 236 17.90 -3.07 -7.67
N ASN A 237 17.69 -1.78 -7.98
CA ASN A 237 18.34 -0.66 -7.29
C ASN A 237 17.76 -0.44 -5.89
N ARG A 238 16.50 -0.84 -5.66
CA ARG A 238 15.81 -0.71 -4.37
C ARG A 238 15.51 -2.09 -3.82
N LYS A 239 16.04 -2.39 -2.64
CA LYS A 239 15.81 -3.63 -1.91
C LYS A 239 15.22 -3.32 -0.55
N VAL A 240 14.01 -3.80 -0.29
CA VAL A 240 13.25 -3.49 0.93
C VAL A 240 13.03 -4.77 1.71
N ASP A 241 13.46 -4.78 2.97
CA ASP A 241 13.21 -5.90 3.89
C ASP A 241 11.69 -6.14 4.03
N VAL A 242 11.26 -7.40 4.07
CA VAL A 242 9.82 -7.73 4.13
C VAL A 242 9.08 -7.10 5.29
N ARG A 243 9.73 -6.81 6.44
CA ARG A 243 9.09 -6.10 7.57
C ARG A 243 8.78 -4.67 7.20
N CYS A 244 9.70 -4.00 6.48
CA CYS A 244 9.47 -2.65 5.99
C CYS A 244 8.42 -2.64 4.88
N PHE A 245 8.49 -3.62 3.97
CA PHE A 245 7.59 -3.73 2.84
C PHE A 245 6.15 -4.07 3.26
N SER A 246 5.98 -4.86 4.33
CA SER A 246 4.67 -5.31 4.82
C SER A 246 3.93 -4.26 5.65
N LEU A 247 4.47 -3.04 5.80
CA LEU A 247 3.70 -1.99 6.45
C LEU A 247 2.52 -1.55 5.59
N PHE A 248 1.39 -1.37 6.25
CA PHE A 248 0.14 -0.93 5.64
C PHE A 248 -0.49 0.20 6.45
N GLU A 249 -1.46 0.87 5.85
CA GLU A 249 -2.30 1.85 6.52
C GLU A 249 -3.63 1.22 6.94
N PRO A 250 -4.14 1.51 8.15
CA PRO A 250 -3.48 2.28 9.21
C PRO A 250 -2.41 1.47 9.94
N PHE A 251 -1.32 2.14 10.35
CA PHE A 251 -0.32 1.55 11.24
C PHE A 251 -0.80 1.68 12.69
N VAL A 252 -0.81 0.57 13.43
CA VAL A 252 -1.18 0.56 14.86
C VAL A 252 0.10 0.36 15.66
N HIS A 253 0.39 1.27 16.58
CA HIS A 253 1.60 1.23 17.39
C HIS A 253 1.26 1.40 18.87
N ALA A 254 1.78 0.53 19.74
CA ALA A 254 1.46 0.57 21.17
C ALA A 254 1.80 1.91 21.86
N GLY A 255 2.77 2.65 21.33
CA GLY A 255 3.13 4.00 21.81
C GLY A 255 2.22 5.13 21.35
N HIS A 256 1.24 4.87 20.48
CA HIS A 256 0.29 5.86 19.97
C HIS A 256 -1.15 5.36 20.15
N SER A 257 -1.99 6.17 20.79
CA SER A 257 -3.42 5.87 20.98
C SER A 257 -4.29 6.14 19.75
N HIS A 258 -3.69 6.63 18.66
CA HIS A 258 -4.37 7.02 17.42
C HIS A 258 -3.78 6.25 16.24
N LEU A 259 -4.60 6.08 15.19
CA LEU A 259 -4.18 5.46 13.93
C LEU A 259 -3.17 6.34 13.21
N LEU A 260 -2.26 5.67 12.51
CA LEU A 260 -1.07 6.28 11.97
C LEU A 260 -1.01 6.05 10.46
N TYR A 261 -0.80 7.12 9.71
CA TYR A 261 -0.86 7.09 8.24
C TYR A 261 0.41 7.67 7.62
N PHE A 262 0.83 7.13 6.48
CA PHE A 262 1.96 7.64 5.69
C PHE A 262 1.58 8.93 4.99
N ARG A 263 1.99 10.04 5.60
CA ARG A 263 1.89 11.34 4.95
C ARG A 263 3.12 11.63 4.11
N LYS A 264 2.90 12.16 2.91
CA LYS A 264 3.93 12.78 2.09
C LYS A 264 4.62 13.91 2.86
N ALA A 265 5.92 13.77 3.09
CA ALA A 265 6.73 14.89 3.54
C ALA A 265 7.04 15.78 2.33
N TYR A 266 6.27 16.86 2.15
CA TYR A 266 6.59 17.91 1.17
C TYR A 266 7.95 18.59 1.45
N TYR A 267 8.46 18.42 2.66
CA TYR A 267 9.72 18.99 3.11
C TYR A 267 10.75 17.88 3.35
N ARG A 268 11.88 17.97 2.62
CA ARG A 268 13.07 17.09 2.77
C ARG A 268 13.67 17.10 4.19
N ASN A 269 13.23 18.01 5.06
CA ASN A 269 13.78 18.25 6.40
C ASN A 269 12.72 18.11 7.51
N SER A 270 11.80 17.15 7.40
CA SER A 270 10.90 16.85 8.52
C SER A 270 11.70 16.17 9.63
N ILE A 271 11.65 16.78 10.82
CA ILE A 271 12.18 16.19 12.04
C ILE A 271 11.12 15.22 12.55
N CYS A 272 11.54 14.01 12.93
CA CYS A 272 10.62 13.06 13.57
C CYS A 272 10.26 13.57 14.97
N ASP A 273 8.98 13.80 15.26
CA ASP A 273 8.51 14.29 16.57
C ASP A 273 8.88 13.37 17.73
N ALA A 274 8.96 12.05 17.49
CA ALA A 274 9.33 11.08 18.52
C ALA A 274 10.83 11.06 18.82
N CYS A 275 11.70 11.42 17.86
CA CYS A 275 13.13 11.10 17.94
C CYS A 275 14.06 12.27 17.61
N MET A 276 13.50 13.40 17.19
CA MET A 276 14.15 14.67 16.91
C MET A 276 15.35 14.58 15.94
N LYS A 277 15.37 13.59 15.04
CA LYS A 277 16.34 13.51 13.93
C LYS A 277 15.74 14.04 12.62
N MET A 278 16.58 14.66 11.78
CA MET A 278 16.25 15.02 10.41
C MET A 278 16.14 13.80 9.49
N ARG A 279 15.14 13.78 8.62
CA ARG A 279 15.08 12.85 7.47
C ARG A 279 16.14 13.23 6.44
N HIS A 280 16.91 12.25 5.97
CA HIS A 280 17.73 12.39 4.76
C HIS A 280 17.03 11.62 3.64
N GLY A 281 16.38 12.30 2.70
CA GLY A 281 15.81 11.69 1.48
C GLY A 281 14.28 11.54 1.47
N ILE A 282 13.73 11.47 0.25
CA ILE A 282 12.31 11.24 -0.04
C ILE A 282 12.01 9.78 0.33
N GLY A 283 10.95 9.54 1.10
CA GLY A 283 10.41 8.19 1.31
C GLY A 283 11.04 7.34 2.41
N ARG A 284 12.18 7.70 3.02
CA ARG A 284 12.84 6.82 4.03
C ARG A 284 11.91 6.48 5.20
N MET A 285 11.42 5.24 5.21
CA MET A 285 10.72 4.61 6.33
C MET A 285 11.74 4.15 7.38
N SER A 286 12.00 4.96 8.40
CA SER A 286 12.71 4.50 9.60
C SER A 286 11.76 3.65 10.46
N ILE A 287 11.50 2.44 9.99
CA ILE A 287 10.90 1.40 10.82
C ILE A 287 12.06 0.74 11.52
N LEU A 288 12.35 1.22 12.71
CA LEU A 288 13.19 0.42 13.60
C LEU A 288 12.30 -0.70 14.12
N SER A 289 12.78 -1.90 13.89
CA SER A 289 12.22 -3.15 14.35
C SER A 289 11.86 -3.09 15.83
N PHE A 290 10.70 -3.68 16.08
CA PHE A 290 10.06 -4.03 17.35
C PHE A 290 11.02 -4.31 18.51
N TYR A 291 11.05 -3.42 19.51
CA TYR A 291 11.24 -3.81 20.92
C TYR A 291 10.46 -2.86 21.83
N VAL A 292 9.57 -3.43 22.65
CA VAL A 292 9.05 -2.80 23.87
C VAL A 292 10.17 -2.88 24.91
N VAL A 293 10.64 -1.74 25.43
CA VAL A 293 11.51 -1.74 26.61
C VAL A 293 10.80 -1.00 27.74
N THR A 294 10.29 -1.78 28.70
CA THR A 294 9.88 -1.31 30.02
C THR A 294 11.06 -0.71 30.77
N LYS A 295 10.90 0.53 31.25
CA LYS A 295 11.72 1.25 32.25
C LYS A 295 13.23 0.96 32.27
N LYS A 296 13.98 1.56 31.34
CA LYS A 296 15.16 2.44 31.57
C LYS A 296 15.94 2.60 30.25
N ARG A 297 15.96 3.83 29.73
CA ARG A 297 16.83 4.44 28.68
C ARG A 297 17.44 3.50 27.62
N VAL A 298 16.92 3.58 26.37
CA VAL A 298 17.70 3.55 25.10
C VAL A 298 16.92 4.37 24.02
N VAL A 299 17.62 4.84 22.98
CA VAL A 299 17.37 6.00 22.10
C VAL A 299 16.99 5.64 20.63
N LYS A 300 15.95 6.30 20.07
CA LYS A 300 15.54 6.52 18.62
C LYS A 300 14.97 5.31 17.83
N ALA A 301 14.06 5.36 16.82
CA ALA A 301 13.38 6.33 15.89
C ALA A 301 12.15 5.59 15.23
N GLY A 302 11.23 6.15 14.42
CA GLY A 302 10.81 7.50 14.09
C GLY A 302 9.95 7.52 12.79
N VAL A 303 8.65 7.85 12.90
CA VAL A 303 7.75 8.21 11.79
C VAL A 303 6.91 9.41 12.23
N THR A 304 6.63 10.35 11.33
CA THR A 304 5.69 11.45 11.59
C THR A 304 4.30 10.98 11.20
N PHE A 305 3.42 10.86 12.18
CA PHE A 305 2.04 10.44 11.98
C PHE A 305 1.12 11.63 12.23
N VAL A 306 0.04 11.74 11.47
CA VAL A 306 -0.97 12.77 11.71
C VAL A 306 -2.08 12.17 12.55
N LYS A 307 -2.40 12.85 13.65
CA LYS A 307 -3.52 12.56 14.53
C LYS A 307 -4.84 12.77 13.78
N GLU A 308 -5.78 11.84 13.93
CA GLU A 308 -7.18 12.06 13.58
C GLU A 308 -7.78 13.09 14.56
N ASN A 309 -8.27 14.21 14.04
CA ASN A 309 -9.06 15.17 14.82
C ASN A 309 -10.54 14.79 14.77
#